data_AF-A0A6V7RAN9-F1
#
_entry.id   AF-A0A6V7RAN9-F1
#
_cell.length_a   1.000
_cell.length_b   1.000
_cell.length_c   1.000
_cell.angle_alpha   90.00
_cell.angle_beta   90.00
_cell.angle_gamma   90.00
#
_symmetry.space_group_name_H-M   'P 1'
#
loop_
_entity.id
_entity.type
_entity.pdbx_description
1 polymer ?
#
loop_
_entity_poly.entity_id
_entity_poly.type
_entity_poly.pdbx_seq_one_letter_code
_entity_poly.pdbx_strand_id
1 'polypeptide(L)' 'MDKGNTDFVAVGRALVVDPHWVEKAEQEEDQKIKRYFTEHDQLSASVPSPLWKLIMEIDGWFPVKKTETM' A
#
# COMPACT_ATOMS: atom_id res chain seq x y z
N MET A 1 6.46 -5.34 24.89
CA MET A 1 5.89 -5.87 23.64
C MET A 1 6.36 -7.29 23.51
N ASP A 2 5.43 -8.25 23.53
CA ASP A 2 5.76 -9.64 23.21
C ASP A 2 6.30 -9.68 21.78
N LYS A 3 7.57 -10.06 21.65
CA LYS A 3 8.23 -10.16 20.35
C LYS A 3 7.54 -11.25 19.55
N GLY A 4 7.13 -10.95 18.31
CA GLY A 4 6.54 -11.93 17.41
C GLY A 4 7.44 -13.17 17.27
N ASN A 5 6.84 -14.36 17.22
CA ASN A 5 7.53 -15.65 17.26
C ASN A 5 8.21 -16.04 15.92
N THR A 6 8.71 -15.07 15.17
CA THR A 6 9.29 -15.27 13.84
C THR A 6 10.43 -14.28 13.59
N ASP A 7 11.46 -14.72 12.88
CA ASP A 7 12.60 -13.89 12.50
C ASP A 7 12.29 -12.97 11.31
N PHE A 8 11.31 -13.35 10.48
CA PHE A 8 10.90 -12.60 9.29
C PHE A 8 9.38 -12.52 9.13
N VAL A 9 8.92 -11.46 8.47
CA VAL A 9 7.52 -11.23 8.11
C VAL A 9 7.41 -10.90 6.62
N ALA A 10 6.37 -11.44 5.97
CA ALA A 10 6.06 -11.12 4.58
C ALA A 10 5.07 -9.94 4.51
N VAL A 11 5.41 -8.91 3.73
CA VAL A 11 4.59 -7.69 3.57
C VAL A 11 4.25 -7.42 2.10
N GLY A 12 3.39 -8.26 1.50
CA GLY A 12 3.06 -8.15 0.07
C GLY A 12 2.32 -6.85 -0.31
N ARG A 13 1.10 -6.67 0.19
CA ARG A 13 0.25 -5.52 -0.22
C ARG A 13 0.84 -4.17 0.18
N ALA A 14 1.54 -4.11 1.32
CA ALA A 14 2.18 -2.88 1.79
C ALA A 14 3.23 -2.38 0.80
N LEU A 15 4.09 -3.27 0.29
CA LEU A 15 5.13 -2.92 -0.70
C LEU A 15 4.56 -2.50 -2.05
N VAL A 16 3.43 -3.06 -2.46
CA VAL A 16 2.76 -2.65 -3.71
C VAL A 16 2.14 -1.25 -3.56
N VAL A 17 1.58 -0.94 -2.40
CA VAL A 17 0.99 0.39 -2.11
C VAL A 17 2.06 1.44 -1.88
N ASP A 18 3.15 1.08 -1.21
CA ASP A 18 4.29 1.94 -0.90
C ASP A 18 5.60 1.17 -1.15
N PRO A 19 6.24 1.36 -2.32
CA PRO A 19 7.49 0.67 -2.65
C PRO A 19 8.64 0.95 -1.68
N HIS A 20 8.55 2.03 -0.88
CA HIS A 20 9.55 2.43 0.10
C HIS A 20 9.08 2.18 1.55
N TRP A 21 8.14 1.26 1.74
CA TRP A 21 7.53 1.00 3.05
C TRP A 21 8.58 0.62 4.10
N VAL A 22 9.52 -0.27 3.74
CA VAL A 22 10.53 -0.80 4.69
C VAL A 22 11.49 0.30 5.10
N GLU A 23 11.98 1.08 4.14
CA GLU A 23 12.92 2.18 4.37
C GLU A 23 12.29 3.26 5.26
N LYS A 24 11.02 3.60 5.03
CA LYS A 24 10.29 4.55 5.88
C LYS A 24 10.09 4.04 7.30
N ALA A 25 9.78 2.75 7.45
CA ALA A 25 9.65 2.12 8.77
C ALA A 25 11.00 2.11 9.52
N GLU A 26 12.10 1.80 8.83
CA GLU A 26 13.45 1.83 9.42
C GLU A 26 13.89 3.25 9.81
N GLN A 27 13.42 4.28 9.10
CA GLN A 27 13.74 5.68 9.36
C GLN A 27 12.79 6.38 10.34
N GLU A 28 11.88 5.64 10.99
CA GLU A 28 10.86 6.19 11.91
C GLU A 28 9.92 7.21 11.23
N GLU A 29 9.66 7.06 9.93
CA GLU A 29 8.79 7.94 9.13
C GLU A 29 7.38 7.36 8.93
N ASP A 30 6.83 6.68 9.93
CA ASP A 30 5.55 5.95 9.89
C ASP A 30 4.35 6.78 9.39
N GLN A 31 4.39 8.09 9.62
CA GLN A 31 3.39 9.07 9.17
C GLN A 31 3.40 9.29 7.65
N LYS A 32 4.51 8.99 6.98
CA LYS A 32 4.67 9.10 5.53
C LYS A 32 4.41 7.79 4.78
N ILE A 33 4.13 6.70 5.52
CA ILE A 33 3.77 5.42 4.94
C ILE A 33 2.38 5.50 4.30
N LYS A 34 2.33 5.25 3.00
CA LYS A 34 1.07 5.15 2.27
C LYS A 34 0.42 3.81 2.56
N ARG A 35 -0.80 3.82 3.08
CA ARG A 35 -1.54 2.60 3.50
C ARG A 35 -2.67 2.20 2.55
N TYR A 36 -3.01 3.05 1.60
CA TYR A 36 -4.09 2.83 0.64
C TYR A 36 -3.78 3.50 -0.69
N PHE A 37 -4.39 3.00 -1.75
CA PHE A 37 -4.53 3.73 -3.01
C PHE A 37 -5.72 4.67 -2.96
N THR A 38 -5.66 5.71 -3.77
CA THR A 38 -6.78 6.54 -4.21
C THR A 38 -6.91 6.40 -5.72
N GLU A 39 -8.06 6.79 -6.27
CA GLU A 39 -8.32 6.71 -7.72
C GLU A 39 -7.33 7.53 -8.56
N HIS A 40 -6.69 8.54 -7.94
CA HIS A 40 -5.74 9.44 -8.60
C HIS A 40 -4.30 8.95 -8.57
N ASP A 41 -4.02 7.84 -7.90
CA ASP A 41 -2.66 7.35 -7.70
C ASP A 41 -2.09 6.62 -8.92
N GLN A 42 -2.88 6.32 -9.95
CA GLN A 42 -2.41 5.57 -11.12
C GLN A 42 -1.18 6.20 -11.79
N LEU A 43 -1.10 7.54 -11.82
CA LEU A 43 0.00 8.26 -12.47
C LEU A 43 1.30 8.21 -11.67
N SER A 44 1.21 8.06 -10.34
CA SER A 44 2.36 8.03 -9.44
C SER A 44 2.73 6.61 -9.01
N ALA A 45 1.80 5.67 -9.12
CA ALA A 45 2.02 4.27 -8.84
C ALA A 45 2.83 3.63 -9.96
N SER A 46 3.93 2.96 -9.62
CA SER A 46 4.70 2.10 -10.53
C SER A 46 3.96 0.81 -10.92
N VAL A 47 2.62 0.87 -10.99
CA VAL A 47 1.71 -0.26 -11.22
C VAL A 47 1.22 -0.20 -12.66
N PRO A 48 1.43 -1.26 -13.47
CA PRO A 48 0.96 -1.29 -14.85
C PRO A 48 -0.57 -1.13 -14.97
N SER A 49 -1.04 -0.42 -15.99
CA SER A 49 -2.47 -0.14 -16.21
C SER A 49 -3.39 -1.37 -16.14
N PRO A 50 -3.04 -2.56 -16.70
CA PRO A 50 -3.89 -3.74 -16.58
C PRO A 50 -4.07 -4.20 -15.13
N LEU A 51 -3.01 -4.15 -14.32
CA LEU A 51 -3.06 -4.50 -12.91
C LEU A 51 -3.83 -3.43 -12.12
N TRP A 52 -3.59 -2.15 -12.43
CA TRP A 52 -4.32 -1.05 -11.82
C TRP A 52 -5.83 -1.20 -11.96
N LYS A 53 -6.31 -1.57 -13.15
CA LYS A 53 -7.72 -1.85 -13.41
C LYS A 53 -8.27 -2.93 -12.46
N LEU A 54 -7.56 -4.04 -12.32
CA LEU A 54 -7.97 -5.13 -11.42
C LEU A 54 -7.98 -4.69 -9.93
N ILE A 55 -7.02 -3.86 -9.52
CA ILE A 55 -6.96 -3.30 -8.15
C ILE A 55 -8.20 -2.45 -7.86
N MET A 56 -8.67 -1.66 -8.82
CA MET A 56 -9.87 -0.81 -8.66
C MET A 56 -11.19 -1.60 -8.74
N GLU A 57 -11.23 -2.68 -9.53
CA GLU A 57 -12.46 -3.48 -9.75
C GLU A 57 -12.70 -4.55 -8.69
N ILE A 58 -11.64 -5.12 -8.10
CA ILE A 58 -11.76 -6.22 -7.13
C ILE A 58 -11.79 -5.65 -5.71
N ASP A 59 -13.01 -5.45 -5.20
CA ASP A 59 -13.23 -4.99 -3.82
C ASP A 59 -12.51 -5.88 -2.79
N GLY A 60 -11.81 -5.24 -1.86
CA GLY A 60 -11.11 -5.91 -0.75
C GLY A 60 -9.74 -6.52 -1.11
N TRP A 61 -9.34 -6.53 -2.39
CA TRP A 61 -8.02 -7.04 -2.78
C TRP A 61 -6.90 -6.14 -2.26
N PHE A 62 -6.99 -4.84 -2.57
CA PHE A 62 -6.14 -3.80 -2.00
C PHE A 62 -6.97 -2.79 -1.20
N PRO A 63 -6.37 -2.15 -0.19
CA PRO A 63 -7.00 -1.03 0.48
C PRO A 63 -7.07 0.16 -0.50
N VAL A 64 -8.28 0.53 -0.89
CA VAL A 64 -8.56 1.69 -1.74
C VAL A 64 -9.46 2.63 -0.95
N LYS A 65 -9.03 3.88 -0.79
CA LYS A 65 -9.84 4.95 -0.22
C LYS A 65 -10.50 5.71 -1.35
N LYS A 66 -11.81 5.52 -1.49
CA LYS A 66 -12.64 6.35 -2.38
C LYS A 66 -12.66 7.76 -1.81
N THR A 67 -12.35 8.75 -2.64
CA THR A 67 -12.63 10.14 -2.33
C THR A 67 -14.15 10.31 -2.37
N GLU A 68 -14.78 10.53 -1.23
CA GLU A 68 -16.19 10.91 -1.21
C GLU A 68 -16.35 12.20 -2.00
N THR A 69 -17.09 12.13 -3.10
CA THR A 69 -17.57 13.31 -3.81
C THR A 69 -18.59 13.99 -2.90
N MET A 70 -18.22 15.15 -2.36
CA MET A 70 -19.15 16.05 -1.67
C MET A 70 -20.23 16.56 -2.61
#